data_AF-A0A1Q7WI23-F1
#
_entry.id   AF-A0A1Q7WI23-F1
#
_cell.length_a   1.000
_cell.length_b   1.000
_cell.length_c   1.000
_cell.angle_alpha   90.00
_cell.angle_beta   90.00
_cell.angle_gamma   90.00
#
_symmetry.space_group_name_H-M   'P 1'
#
loop_
_entity.id
_entity.type
_entity.pdbx_description
1 polymer ?
#
loop_
_entity_poly.entity_id
_entity_poly.type
_entity_poly.pdbx_seq_one_letter_code
_entity_poly.pdbx_strand_id
1 'polypeptide(L)'
;VTIAHEGGHGLVAVLAGRRLKGIRLHSDTSGLTVTKGRASGPGMVFSLLAGYLTPSALGLAGAVLLSAGRITLLLWLALLLLAAMLVMIRNAYGVVAVVVVGATVFAVSWYAPLAAQAAFAYAGVWFLLIGGVRPVGELQRLRYRGRAPDSDADQLAGLTHVPGLLWVAVFGVANLAALALGGYLLLTPVLASLGQ
;
A
#
# COMPACT_ATOMS: atom_id res chain seq x y z
N VAL A 1 6.16 0.27 0.08
CA VAL A 1 5.15 -0.68 0.58
C VAL A 1 4.68 -0.32 1.99
N THR A 2 5.55 -0.32 3.01
CA THR A 2 5.14 -0.04 4.41
C THR A 2 4.40 1.29 4.58
N ILE A 3 4.86 2.38 3.97
CA ILE A 3 4.15 3.68 3.99
C ILE A 3 2.69 3.52 3.51
N ALA A 4 2.48 2.80 2.41
CA ALA A 4 1.14 2.56 1.85
C ALA A 4 0.31 1.62 2.74
N HIS A 5 0.93 0.59 3.33
CA HIS A 5 0.28 -0.33 4.27
C HIS A 5 -0.26 0.42 5.50
N GLU A 6 0.60 1.17 6.19
CA GLU A 6 0.21 1.97 7.35
C GLU A 6 -0.78 3.10 6.98
N GLY A 7 -0.55 3.76 5.85
CA GLY A 7 -1.48 4.75 5.32
C GLY A 7 -2.86 4.17 5.04
N GLY A 8 -2.93 2.92 4.57
CA GLY A 8 -4.15 2.16 4.35
C GLY A 8 -4.95 1.95 5.62
N HIS A 9 -4.30 1.44 6.68
CA HIS A 9 -4.91 1.34 8.00
C HIS A 9 -5.46 2.68 8.47
N GLY A 10 -4.64 3.74 8.38
CA GLY A 10 -5.00 5.07 8.86
C GLY A 10 -6.17 5.69 8.11
N LEU A 11 -6.15 5.63 6.78
CA LEU A 11 -7.19 6.19 5.92
C LEU A 11 -8.53 5.49 6.14
N VAL A 12 -8.54 4.15 6.04
CA VAL A 12 -9.78 3.39 6.20
C VAL A 12 -10.32 3.50 7.62
N ALA A 13 -9.46 3.58 8.63
CA ALA A 13 -9.89 3.86 9.99
C ALA A 13 -10.61 5.20 10.11
N VAL A 14 -10.08 6.26 9.51
CA VAL A 14 -10.72 7.59 9.50
C VAL A 14 -12.06 7.56 8.78
N LEU A 15 -12.12 6.93 7.60
CA LEU A 15 -13.36 6.77 6.84
C LEU A 15 -14.41 5.96 7.60
N ALA A 16 -13.97 5.00 8.43
CA ALA A 16 -14.82 4.22 9.30
C ALA A 16 -15.19 4.93 10.63
N GLY A 17 -14.91 6.22 10.76
CA GLY A 17 -15.26 7.03 11.93
C GLY A 17 -14.32 6.90 13.13
N ARG A 18 -13.15 6.27 12.97
CA ARG A 18 -12.10 6.22 14.00
C ARG A 18 -11.23 7.47 13.89
N ARG A 19 -10.51 7.80 14.97
CA ARG A 19 -9.56 8.93 14.97
C ARG A 19 -8.13 8.41 14.84
N LEU A 20 -7.43 8.77 13.77
CA LEU A 20 -6.00 8.51 13.62
C LEU A 20 -5.22 9.37 14.62
N LYS A 21 -4.34 8.75 15.42
CA LYS A 21 -3.47 9.44 16.38
C LYS A 21 -2.06 9.65 15.84
N GLY A 22 -1.58 8.69 15.07
CA GLY A 22 -0.32 8.82 14.38
C GLY A 22 0.16 7.50 13.83
N ILE A 23 1.19 7.60 12.99
CA ILE A 23 1.84 6.48 12.33
C ILE A 23 3.32 6.51 12.71
N ARG A 24 3.90 5.35 12.97
CA ARG A 24 5.35 5.19 13.14
C ARG A 24 5.85 4.20 12.11
N LEU A 25 7.03 4.47 11.54
CA LEU A 25 7.71 3.58 10.60
C LEU A 25 9.06 3.20 11.18
N HIS A 26 9.52 1.98 11.00
CA HIS A 26 10.80 1.51 11.52
C HIS A 26 11.72 1.03 10.40
N SER A 27 13.02 0.95 10.70
CA SER A 27 14.06 0.56 9.75
C SER A 27 14.02 -0.92 9.37
N ASP A 28 13.42 -1.76 10.22
CA ASP A 28 13.20 -3.18 9.98
C ASP A 28 11.98 -3.46 9.08
N THR A 29 11.48 -2.44 8.39
CA THR A 29 10.29 -2.44 7.51
C THR A 29 8.95 -2.62 8.21
N SER A 30 8.93 -2.67 9.55
CA SER A 30 7.70 -2.63 10.33
C SER A 30 7.10 -1.22 10.39
N GLY A 31 5.81 -1.15 10.70
CA GLY A 31 5.10 0.08 10.96
C GLY A 31 4.11 -0.10 12.11
N LEU A 32 3.57 1.01 12.59
CA LEU A 32 2.52 1.02 13.60
C LEU A 32 1.58 2.19 13.37
N THR A 33 0.33 1.88 13.06
CA THR A 33 -0.76 2.84 12.94
C THR A 33 -1.62 2.84 14.19
N VAL A 34 -1.61 3.95 14.92
CA VAL A 34 -2.37 4.10 16.17
C VAL A 34 -3.67 4.85 15.91
N THR A 35 -4.80 4.19 16.19
CA THR A 35 -6.14 4.78 16.04
C THR A 35 -6.94 4.69 17.34
N LYS A 36 -7.86 5.63 17.55
CA LYS A 36 -8.80 5.64 18.68
C LYS A 36 -10.23 5.49 18.16
N GLY A 37 -10.95 4.49 18.67
CA GLY A 37 -12.33 4.17 18.27
C GLY A 37 -12.79 2.88 18.94
N ARG A 38 -13.93 2.33 18.51
CA ARG A 38 -14.42 1.02 18.98
C ARG A 38 -13.41 -0.07 18.63
N ALA A 39 -12.99 -0.88 19.59
CA ALA A 39 -12.00 -1.95 19.34
C ALA A 39 -12.55 -3.12 18.49
N SER A 40 -13.85 -3.14 18.21
CA SER A 40 -14.53 -4.17 17.43
C SER A 40 -15.54 -3.59 16.43
N GLY A 41 -16.07 -4.46 15.57
CA GLY A 41 -17.08 -4.12 14.57
C GLY A 41 -16.49 -3.80 13.18
N PRO A 42 -17.35 -3.48 12.20
CA PRO A 42 -16.99 -3.38 10.80
C PRO A 42 -15.84 -2.39 10.53
N GLY A 43 -15.83 -1.26 11.24
CA GLY A 43 -14.78 -0.25 11.07
C GLY A 43 -13.39 -0.76 11.46
N MET A 44 -13.27 -1.61 12.49
CA MET A 44 -12.00 -2.24 12.85
C MET A 44 -11.61 -3.31 11.81
N VAL A 45 -12.57 -4.12 11.36
CA VAL A 45 -12.36 -5.14 10.33
C VAL A 45 -11.84 -4.52 9.03
N PHE A 46 -12.49 -3.47 8.53
CA PHE A 46 -12.04 -2.78 7.31
C PHE A 46 -10.67 -2.12 7.49
N SER A 47 -10.40 -1.55 8.67
CA SER A 47 -9.09 -0.97 8.95
C SER A 47 -7.99 -2.02 8.88
N LEU A 48 -8.19 -3.20 9.48
CA LEU A 48 -7.23 -4.31 9.46
C LEU A 48 -7.05 -4.89 8.04
N LEU A 49 -8.13 -5.03 7.28
CA LEU A 49 -8.05 -5.44 5.88
C LEU A 49 -7.21 -4.47 5.05
N ALA A 50 -7.34 -3.17 5.30
CA ALA A 50 -6.73 -2.13 4.48
C ALA A 50 -5.21 -2.21 4.42
N GLY A 51 -4.54 -2.64 5.49
CA GLY A 51 -3.07 -2.73 5.53
C GLY A 51 -2.52 -3.55 4.36
N TYR A 52 -2.90 -4.82 4.30
CA TYR A 52 -2.42 -5.75 3.27
C TYR A 52 -2.96 -5.47 1.87
N LEU A 53 -4.09 -4.77 1.72
CA LEU A 53 -4.71 -4.51 0.43
C LEU A 53 -4.23 -3.21 -0.23
N THR A 54 -3.87 -2.20 0.57
CA THR A 54 -3.60 -0.85 0.06
C THR A 54 -2.41 -0.77 -0.90
N PRO A 55 -1.25 -1.43 -0.67
CA PRO A 55 -0.13 -1.35 -1.60
C PRO A 55 -0.50 -1.77 -3.03
N SER A 56 -1.06 -2.96 -3.22
CA SER A 56 -1.45 -3.41 -4.56
C SER A 56 -2.68 -2.69 -5.10
N ALA A 57 -3.60 -2.21 -4.25
CA ALA A 57 -4.70 -1.37 -4.69
C ALA A 57 -4.20 -0.02 -5.26
N LEU A 58 -3.23 0.62 -4.61
CA LEU A 58 -2.59 1.83 -5.13
C LEU A 58 -1.79 1.55 -6.41
N GLY A 59 -1.11 0.40 -6.47
CA GLY A 59 -0.48 -0.08 -7.71
C GLY A 59 -1.49 -0.23 -8.85
N LEU A 60 -2.62 -0.88 -8.62
CA LEU A 60 -3.65 -1.08 -9.64
C LEU A 60 -4.28 0.25 -10.08
N ALA A 61 -4.61 1.14 -9.13
CA ALA A 61 -5.10 2.48 -9.45
C ALA A 61 -4.06 3.27 -10.28
N GLY A 62 -2.78 3.13 -9.95
CA GLY A 62 -1.70 3.70 -10.72
C GLY A 62 -1.61 3.11 -12.14
N ALA A 63 -1.79 1.79 -12.29
CA ALA A 63 -1.82 1.13 -13.60
C ALA A 63 -2.96 1.66 -14.48
N VAL A 64 -4.15 1.89 -13.92
CA VAL A 64 -5.27 2.52 -14.63
C VAL A 64 -4.94 3.94 -15.10
N LEU A 65 -4.29 4.74 -14.25
CA LEU A 65 -3.87 6.09 -14.64
C LEU A 65 -2.81 6.05 -15.74
N LEU A 66 -1.85 5.13 -15.65
CA LEU A 66 -0.81 4.95 -16.66
C LEU A 66 -1.39 4.48 -17.99
N SER A 67 -2.32 3.53 -18.00
CA SER A 67 -2.99 3.09 -19.23
C SER A 67 -3.82 4.21 -19.87
N ALA A 68 -4.24 5.21 -19.08
CA ALA A 68 -4.90 6.42 -19.57
C ALA A 68 -3.93 7.58 -19.88
N GLY A 69 -2.61 7.37 -19.83
CA GLY A 69 -1.58 8.38 -20.09
C GLY A 69 -1.49 9.48 -19.02
N ARG A 70 -2.09 9.29 -17.84
CA ARG A 70 -2.21 10.29 -16.76
C ARG A 70 -1.01 10.27 -15.80
N ILE A 71 0.21 10.30 -16.33
CA ILE A 71 1.46 10.20 -15.55
C ILE A 71 1.58 11.35 -14.53
N THR A 72 1.39 12.60 -14.98
CA THR A 72 1.49 13.77 -14.10
C THR A 72 0.50 13.67 -12.94
N LEU A 73 -0.77 13.35 -13.23
CA LEU A 73 -1.78 13.17 -12.18
C LEU A 73 -1.37 12.11 -11.15
N LEU A 74 -0.82 10.97 -11.61
CA LEU A 74 -0.33 9.92 -10.72
C LEU A 74 0.78 10.42 -9.79
N LEU A 75 1.78 11.14 -10.31
CA LEU A 75 2.89 11.65 -9.50
C LEU A 75 2.40 12.67 -8.46
N TRP A 76 1.48 13.56 -8.83
CA TRP A 76 0.90 14.54 -7.92
C TRP A 76 -0.01 13.91 -6.85
N LEU A 77 -0.79 12.88 -7.20
CA LEU A 77 -1.56 12.11 -6.22
C LEU A 77 -0.63 11.38 -5.24
N ALA A 78 0.48 10.82 -5.71
CA ALA A 78 1.49 10.22 -4.83
C ALA A 78 2.09 11.26 -3.87
N LEU A 79 2.44 12.45 -4.36
CA LEU A 79 2.91 13.56 -3.50
C LEU A 79 1.87 13.98 -2.47
N LEU A 80 0.60 14.08 -2.86
CA LEU A 80 -0.49 14.42 -1.93
C LEU A 80 -0.64 13.36 -0.83
N LEU A 81 -0.59 12.07 -1.19
CA LEU A 81 -0.64 10.98 -0.22
C LEU A 81 0.57 10.97 0.70
N LEU A 82 1.77 11.24 0.18
CA LEU A 82 3.00 11.34 0.97
C LEU A 82 2.97 12.56 1.91
N ALA A 83 2.44 13.69 1.47
CA ALA A 83 2.27 14.88 2.30
C ALA A 83 1.26 14.61 3.44
N ALA A 84 0.13 13.96 3.13
CA ALA A 84 -0.83 13.53 4.15
C ALA A 84 -0.20 12.56 5.16
N MET A 85 0.60 11.60 4.68
CA MET A 85 1.36 10.69 5.54
C MET A 85 2.35 11.45 6.43
N LEU A 86 3.09 12.42 5.88
CA LEU A 86 4.08 13.19 6.63
C LEU A 86 3.48 13.89 7.85
N VAL A 87 2.27 14.46 7.72
CA VAL A 87 1.52 15.08 8.83
C VAL A 87 1.18 14.07 9.94
N MET A 88 0.98 12.80 9.57
CA MET A 88 0.56 11.74 10.49
C MET A 88 1.73 10.99 11.11
N ILE A 89 2.93 11.09 10.55
CA ILE A 89 4.12 10.42 11.08
C ILE A 89 4.55 11.04 12.41
N ARG A 90 4.84 10.19 13.40
CA ARG A 90 5.21 10.57 14.77
C ARG A 90 6.60 10.09 15.20
N ASN A 91 7.48 9.75 14.26
CA ASN A 91 8.85 9.36 14.56
C ASN A 91 9.86 9.79 13.49
N ALA A 92 11.12 10.02 13.89
CA ALA A 92 12.15 10.61 13.03
C ALA A 92 12.46 9.77 11.78
N TYR A 93 12.60 8.45 11.95
CA TYR A 93 12.85 7.55 10.81
C TYR A 93 11.73 7.64 9.76
N GLY A 94 10.47 7.65 10.21
CA GLY A 94 9.34 7.80 9.31
C GLY A 94 9.34 9.13 8.57
N VAL A 95 9.70 10.23 9.26
CA VAL A 95 9.79 11.56 8.64
C VAL A 95 10.84 11.53 7.54
N VAL A 96 12.04 11.05 7.84
CA VAL A 96 13.12 10.94 6.85
C VAL A 96 12.70 10.06 5.68
N ALA A 97 12.12 8.88 5.93
CA ALA A 97 11.68 7.98 4.88
C ALA A 97 10.64 8.63 3.95
N VAL A 98 9.59 9.27 4.51
CA VAL A 98 8.55 9.94 3.72
C VAL A 98 9.11 11.15 2.97
N VAL A 99 9.98 11.95 3.60
CA VAL A 99 10.62 13.11 2.96
C VAL A 99 11.53 12.68 1.81
N VAL A 100 12.36 11.65 1.99
CA VAL A 100 13.25 11.15 0.92
C VAL A 100 12.43 10.65 -0.27
N VAL A 101 11.40 9.84 -0.02
CA VAL A 101 10.52 9.35 -1.08
C VAL A 101 9.78 10.51 -1.75
N GLY A 102 9.21 11.43 -0.96
CA GLY A 102 8.48 12.60 -1.46
C GLY A 102 9.36 13.55 -2.28
N ALA A 103 10.56 13.87 -1.80
CA ALA A 103 11.54 14.69 -2.51
C ALA A 103 11.97 14.02 -3.82
N THR A 104 12.14 12.70 -3.84
CA THR A 104 12.45 11.96 -5.07
C THR A 104 11.31 12.05 -6.07
N VAL A 105 10.07 11.78 -5.64
CA VAL A 105 8.89 11.89 -6.52
C VAL A 105 8.72 13.31 -7.04
N PHE A 106 8.92 14.32 -6.17
CA PHE A 106 8.83 15.73 -6.54
C PHE A 106 9.91 16.11 -7.56
N ALA A 107 11.17 15.74 -7.30
CA ALA A 107 12.28 16.04 -8.18
C ALA A 107 12.06 15.42 -9.57
N VAL A 108 11.62 14.17 -9.64
CA VAL A 108 11.26 13.52 -10.91
C VAL A 108 10.09 14.25 -11.57
N SER A 109 9.01 14.53 -10.84
CA SER A 109 7.82 15.16 -11.40
C SER A 109 8.08 16.58 -11.93
N TRP A 110 9.04 17.30 -11.36
CA TRP A 110 9.27 18.71 -11.69
C TRP A 110 10.42 18.92 -12.67
N TYR A 111 11.50 18.15 -12.54
CA TYR A 111 12.74 18.40 -13.30
C TYR A 111 13.02 17.35 -14.37
N ALA A 112 12.46 16.14 -14.28
CA ALA A 112 12.81 15.07 -15.21
C ALA A 112 12.06 15.22 -16.55
N PRO A 113 12.69 14.84 -17.68
CA PRO A 113 12.00 14.71 -18.97
C PRO A 113 10.81 13.74 -18.89
N LEU A 114 9.82 13.89 -19.78
CA LEU A 114 8.59 13.08 -19.79
C LEU A 114 8.87 11.56 -19.82
N ALA A 115 9.87 11.11 -20.58
CA ALA A 115 10.24 9.70 -20.63
C ALA A 115 10.73 9.17 -19.27
N ALA A 116 11.52 9.97 -18.54
CA ALA A 116 12.01 9.60 -17.21
C ALA A 116 10.88 9.63 -16.16
N GLN A 117 9.95 10.58 -16.26
CA GLN A 117 8.74 10.59 -15.42
C GLN A 117 7.89 9.34 -15.65
N ALA A 118 7.70 8.95 -16.92
CA ALA A 118 7.00 7.73 -17.28
C ALA A 118 7.69 6.49 -16.70
N ALA A 119 8.99 6.32 -16.96
CA ALA A 119 9.75 5.18 -16.45
C ALA A 119 9.68 5.07 -14.91
N PHE A 120 9.84 6.19 -14.21
CA PHE A 120 9.73 6.25 -12.76
C PHE A 120 8.32 5.89 -12.26
N ALA A 121 7.28 6.42 -12.90
CA ALA A 121 5.89 6.11 -12.56
C ALA A 121 5.56 4.63 -12.76
N TYR A 122 5.98 4.03 -13.90
CA TYR A 122 5.84 2.60 -14.16
C TYR A 122 6.59 1.76 -13.13
N ALA A 123 7.84 2.13 -12.80
CA ALA A 123 8.63 1.44 -11.78
C ALA A 123 7.94 1.50 -10.41
N GLY A 124 7.42 2.66 -10.02
CA GLY A 124 6.67 2.84 -8.77
C GLY A 124 5.39 2.00 -8.71
N VAL A 125 4.63 1.95 -9.80
CA VAL A 125 3.42 1.13 -9.91
C VAL A 125 3.75 -0.36 -9.80
N TRP A 126 4.74 -0.86 -10.56
CA TRP A 126 5.18 -2.25 -10.46
C TRP A 126 5.72 -2.59 -9.08
N PHE A 127 6.49 -1.68 -8.47
CA PHE A 127 6.99 -1.82 -7.11
C PHE A 127 5.85 -2.01 -6.10
N LEU A 128 4.75 -1.27 -6.23
CA LEU A 128 3.58 -1.42 -5.36
C LEU A 128 2.81 -2.72 -5.61
N LEU A 129 2.57 -3.08 -6.88
CA LEU A 129 1.86 -4.29 -7.27
C LEU A 129 2.59 -5.57 -6.80
N ILE A 130 3.90 -5.65 -7.05
CA ILE A 130 4.72 -6.80 -6.65
C ILE A 130 4.99 -6.75 -5.15
N GLY A 131 5.28 -5.56 -4.62
CA GLY A 131 5.62 -5.34 -3.23
C GLY A 131 4.46 -5.61 -2.26
N GLY A 132 3.20 -5.59 -2.71
CA GLY A 132 2.04 -5.99 -1.90
C GLY A 132 1.90 -7.51 -1.73
N VAL A 133 2.47 -8.32 -2.62
CA VAL A 133 2.34 -9.80 -2.59
C VAL A 133 3.27 -10.42 -1.56
N ARG A 134 4.55 -10.02 -1.55
CA ARG A 134 5.59 -10.62 -0.68
C ARG A 134 5.23 -10.62 0.82
N PRO A 135 4.71 -9.51 1.41
CA PRO A 135 4.35 -9.46 2.82
C PRO A 135 3.31 -10.51 3.25
N VAL A 136 2.43 -10.96 2.34
CA VAL A 136 1.41 -11.98 2.65
C VAL A 136 2.08 -13.33 2.94
N GLY A 137 3.09 -13.71 2.15
CA GLY A 137 3.86 -14.94 2.38
C GLY A 137 4.72 -14.87 3.64
N GLU A 138 5.31 -13.70 3.91
CA GLU A 138 6.09 -13.46 5.14
C GLU A 138 5.22 -13.54 6.39
N LEU A 139 4.04 -12.94 6.34
CA LEU A 139 3.01 -13.06 7.37
C LEU A 139 2.70 -14.53 7.66
N GLN A 140 2.37 -15.30 6.63
CA GLN A 140 2.01 -16.71 6.82
C GLN A 140 3.16 -17.52 7.42
N ARG A 141 4.40 -17.26 7.00
CA ARG A 141 5.60 -17.91 7.56
C ARG A 141 5.80 -17.55 9.04
N LEU A 142 5.56 -16.30 9.42
CA LEU A 142 5.67 -15.86 10.82
C LEU A 142 4.55 -16.45 11.69
N ARG A 143 3.31 -16.48 11.18
CA ARG A 143 2.15 -17.08 11.85
C ARG A 143 2.35 -18.58 12.08
N TYR A 144 2.80 -19.32 11.08
CA TYR A 144 3.11 -20.75 11.20
C TYR A 144 4.17 -21.04 12.28
N ARG A 145 5.10 -20.11 12.52
CA ARG A 145 6.14 -20.21 13.55
C ARG A 145 5.71 -19.68 14.91
N GLY A 146 4.47 -19.21 15.07
CA GLY A 146 3.98 -18.58 16.30
C GLY A 146 4.67 -17.26 16.65
N ARG A 147 5.27 -16.55 15.68
CA ARG A 147 6.09 -15.34 15.89
C ARG A 147 5.38 -14.02 15.57
N ALA A 148 4.10 -14.08 15.23
CA ALA A 148 3.27 -12.90 14.99
C ALA A 148 1.89 -13.03 15.64
N PRO A 149 1.81 -13.31 16.97
CA PRO A 149 0.55 -13.15 17.68
C PRO A 149 0.14 -11.68 17.52
N ASP A 150 -1.12 -11.41 17.19
CA ASP A 150 -1.66 -10.07 16.90
C ASP A 150 -1.36 -9.48 15.52
N SER A 151 -0.98 -10.31 14.54
CA SER A 151 -1.02 -9.87 13.14
C SER A 151 -2.42 -9.45 12.70
N ASP A 152 -2.54 -8.67 11.62
CA ASP A 152 -3.85 -8.26 11.09
C ASP A 152 -4.79 -9.45 10.85
N ALA A 153 -4.24 -10.56 10.33
CA ALA A 153 -5.00 -11.78 10.09
C ALA A 153 -5.50 -12.43 11.39
N ASP A 154 -4.71 -12.37 12.46
CA ASP A 154 -5.08 -12.93 13.76
C ASP A 154 -6.08 -12.04 14.51
N GLN A 155 -5.91 -10.71 14.42
CA GLN A 155 -6.90 -9.75 14.93
C GLN A 155 -8.24 -9.88 14.17
N LEU A 156 -8.20 -10.03 12.85
CA LEU A 156 -9.39 -10.32 12.05
C LEU A 156 -10.03 -11.65 12.46
N ALA A 157 -9.23 -12.68 12.74
CA ALA A 157 -9.75 -13.96 13.19
C ALA A 157 -10.48 -13.85 14.53
N GLY A 158 -9.92 -13.10 15.48
CA GLY A 158 -10.59 -12.83 16.77
C GLY A 158 -11.88 -12.02 16.61
N LEU A 159 -11.92 -11.04 15.70
CA LEU A 159 -13.08 -10.18 15.51
C LEU A 159 -14.23 -10.83 14.72
N THR A 160 -13.89 -11.74 13.80
CA THR A 160 -14.87 -12.31 12.85
C THR A 160 -15.17 -13.79 13.10
N HIS A 161 -14.40 -14.44 13.98
CA HIS A 161 -14.42 -15.90 14.20
C HIS A 161 -14.08 -16.73 12.96
N VAL A 162 -13.54 -16.09 11.91
CA VAL A 162 -13.05 -16.75 10.68
C VAL A 162 -11.57 -17.07 10.86
N PRO A 163 -11.10 -18.30 10.56
CA PRO A 163 -9.70 -18.68 10.73
C PRO A 163 -8.72 -17.71 10.04
N GLY A 164 -7.65 -17.30 10.73
CA GLY A 164 -6.67 -16.33 10.17
C GLY A 164 -6.00 -16.79 8.88
N LEU A 165 -5.93 -18.10 8.61
CA LEU A 165 -5.45 -18.61 7.31
C LEU A 165 -6.35 -18.18 6.14
N LEU A 166 -7.67 -18.09 6.35
CA LEU A 166 -8.59 -17.60 5.31
C LEU A 166 -8.37 -16.10 5.07
N TRP A 167 -8.09 -15.32 6.09
CA TRP A 167 -7.73 -13.90 5.92
C TRP A 167 -6.41 -13.73 5.16
N VAL A 168 -5.40 -14.56 5.45
CA VAL A 168 -4.16 -14.61 4.65
C VAL A 168 -4.46 -14.97 3.18
N ALA A 169 -5.36 -15.92 2.93
CA ALA A 169 -5.77 -16.28 1.58
C ALA A 169 -6.49 -15.12 0.87
N VAL A 170 -7.38 -14.40 1.57
CA VAL A 170 -8.05 -13.20 1.04
C VAL A 170 -7.01 -12.14 0.64
N PHE A 171 -6.01 -11.89 1.50
CA PHE A 171 -4.91 -10.97 1.17
C PHE A 171 -4.14 -11.45 -0.07
N GLY A 172 -3.81 -12.74 -0.13
CA GLY A 172 -3.07 -13.32 -1.25
C GLY A 172 -3.83 -13.18 -2.57
N VAL A 173 -5.10 -13.61 -2.59
CA VAL A 173 -5.96 -13.54 -3.77
C VAL A 173 -6.13 -12.10 -4.25
N ALA A 174 -6.43 -11.17 -3.34
CA ALA A 174 -6.64 -9.76 -3.71
C ALA A 174 -5.35 -9.12 -4.27
N ASN A 175 -4.20 -9.35 -3.63
CA ASN A 175 -2.92 -8.80 -4.10
C ASN A 175 -2.49 -9.42 -5.44
N LEU A 176 -2.68 -10.73 -5.63
CA LEU A 176 -2.38 -11.41 -6.90
C LEU A 176 -3.34 -10.98 -8.02
N ALA A 177 -4.62 -10.79 -7.73
CA ALA A 177 -5.59 -10.28 -8.69
C ALA A 177 -5.23 -8.85 -9.12
N ALA A 178 -4.87 -7.98 -8.16
CA ALA A 178 -4.42 -6.63 -8.46
C ALA A 178 -3.13 -6.63 -9.29
N LEU A 179 -2.15 -7.50 -8.97
CA LEU A 179 -0.93 -7.68 -9.76
C LEU A 179 -1.23 -8.16 -11.19
N ALA A 180 -2.10 -9.15 -11.36
CA ALA A 180 -2.46 -9.69 -12.66
C ALA A 180 -3.19 -8.65 -13.53
N LEU A 181 -4.20 -7.98 -12.97
CA LEU A 181 -4.96 -6.93 -13.66
C LEU A 181 -4.09 -5.71 -13.97
N GLY A 182 -3.28 -5.25 -13.00
CA GLY A 182 -2.35 -4.14 -13.20
C GLY A 182 -1.29 -4.49 -14.24
N GLY A 183 -0.74 -5.70 -14.21
CA GLY A 183 0.22 -6.18 -15.19
C GLY A 183 -0.38 -6.27 -16.59
N TYR A 184 -1.62 -6.75 -16.72
CA TYR A 184 -2.35 -6.73 -17.99
C TYR A 184 -2.45 -5.29 -18.54
N LEU A 185 -2.94 -4.34 -17.75
CA LEU A 185 -3.08 -2.94 -18.17
C LEU A 185 -1.76 -2.30 -18.63
N LEU A 186 -0.64 -2.66 -18.00
CA LEU A 186 0.66 -2.08 -18.31
C LEU A 186 1.36 -2.77 -19.49
N LEU A 187 1.14 -4.08 -19.69
CA LEU A 187 1.82 -4.86 -20.72
C LEU A 187 1.08 -4.87 -22.05
N THR A 188 -0.25 -4.80 -22.08
CA THR A 188 -1.03 -4.86 -23.33
C THR A 188 -0.61 -3.81 -24.35
N PRO A 189 -0.43 -2.51 -24.00
CA PRO A 189 0.01 -1.50 -24.96
C PRO A 189 1.42 -1.77 -25.50
N VAL A 190 2.32 -2.30 -24.65
CA VAL A 190 3.71 -2.62 -25.02
C VAL A 190 3.73 -3.79 -26.00
N LEU A 191 3.02 -4.87 -25.70
CA LEU A 191 2.96 -6.05 -26.57
C LEU A 191 2.33 -5.71 -27.93
N ALA A 192 1.31 -4.85 -27.96
CA ALA A 192 0.72 -4.39 -29.21
C ALA A 192 1.71 -3.58 -30.06
N SER A 193 2.61 -2.80 -29.45
CA SER A 193 3.63 -2.04 -30.16
C SER A 193 4.79 -2.88 -30.70
N LEU A 194 5.06 -4.05 -30.12
CA LEU A 194 6.12 -4.97 -30.57
C LEU A 194 5.68 -5.91 -31.70
N GLY A 195 4.37 -6.03 -31.92
CA GLY A 195 3.79 -6.85 -32.98
C GLY A 195 3.52 -6.10 -34.29
N GLN A 196 3.86 -4.81 -34.36
CA GLN A 196 3.86 -3.99 -35.58
C GLN A 196 5.28 -3.87 -36.12
#